data_AF-A0A6A5SBM8-F1
#
_entry.id   AF-A0A6A5SBM8-F1
#
_cell.length_a   1.000
_cell.length_b   1.000
_cell.length_c   1.000
_cell.angle_alpha   90.00
_cell.angle_beta   90.00
_cell.angle_gamma   90.00
#
_symmetry.space_group_name_H-M   'P 1'
#
loop_
_entity.id
_entity.type
_entity.pdbx_description
1 polymer ?
#
loop_
_entity_poly.entity_id
_entity_poly.type
_entity_poly.pdbx_seq_one_letter_code
_entity_poly.pdbx_strand_id
1 'polypeptide(L)'
;LISALIPVLPTDIENAIAESAIREITDEIGNNTKKLKIVVAIIYRKAMQDERWAATAISLFIYLCDAIPETMHVLNDEDVANEAPPSGPGLVRRYLHHFLQLDFESDMLGPYWSVPRLWFLAELPVFDADETINTPFCTSRRIKIDAAKKMAESVHLFNGLNLDLLLEFIHWVVPSVDEMPCNREELTAVLEGLSLRASGEQLMAQLLVSGLLRMRENSW
;
A
#
# COMPACT_ATOMS: atom_id res chain seq x y z
N LEU A 1 20.49 16.33 -4.70
CA LEU A 1 20.19 15.97 -6.11
C LEU A 1 18.87 15.20 -6.20
N ILE A 2 18.60 14.34 -5.22
CA ILE A 2 17.32 13.62 -5.00
C ILE A 2 16.04 14.44 -5.27
N SER A 3 15.89 15.65 -4.71
CA SER A 3 14.67 16.46 -4.85
C SER A 3 14.42 17.01 -6.27
N ALA A 4 15.42 16.92 -7.16
CA ALA A 4 15.30 17.33 -8.56
C ALA A 4 15.10 16.12 -9.49
N LEU A 5 15.64 14.95 -9.14
CA LEU A 5 15.62 13.77 -10.01
C LEU A 5 14.27 13.03 -9.99
N ILE A 6 13.70 12.75 -8.81
CA ILE A 6 12.47 11.97 -8.69
C ILE A 6 11.25 12.65 -9.35
N PRO A 7 11.03 13.98 -9.20
CA PRO A 7 9.84 14.62 -9.77
C PRO A 7 9.77 14.62 -11.30
N VAL A 8 10.91 14.46 -11.98
CA VAL A 8 11.01 14.48 -13.45
C VAL A 8 11.00 13.09 -14.08
N LEU A 9 10.93 12.03 -13.28
CA LEU A 9 10.83 10.67 -13.80
C LEU A 9 9.46 10.44 -14.46
N PRO A 10 9.40 9.77 -15.62
CA PRO A 10 8.16 9.46 -16.31
C PRO A 10 7.29 8.47 -15.50
N THR A 11 6.01 8.39 -15.83
CA THR A 11 5.04 7.46 -15.22
C THR A 11 5.25 6.00 -15.66
N ASP A 12 5.93 5.80 -16.78
CA ASP A 12 6.23 4.54 -17.45
C ASP A 12 7.75 4.35 -17.58
N ILE A 13 8.46 4.45 -16.46
CA ILE A 13 9.92 4.39 -16.46
C ILE A 13 10.42 3.02 -16.96
N GLU A 14 11.33 3.04 -17.92
CA GLU A 14 12.06 1.84 -18.31
C GLU A 14 13.01 1.40 -17.19
N ASN A 15 13.13 0.09 -16.98
CA ASN A 15 13.96 -0.52 -15.93
C ASN A 15 15.37 0.06 -15.86
N ALA A 16 16.03 0.29 -17.01
CA ALA A 16 17.38 0.83 -17.06
C ALA A 16 17.48 2.29 -16.55
N ILE A 17 16.45 3.10 -16.80
CA ILE A 17 16.39 4.50 -16.33
C ILE A 17 16.12 4.51 -14.83
N ALA A 18 15.20 3.66 -14.35
CA ALA A 18 14.91 3.51 -12.92
C ALA A 18 16.15 3.07 -12.15
N GLU A 19 16.87 2.06 -12.64
CA GLU A 19 18.09 1.55 -12.01
C GLU A 19 19.20 2.62 -11.97
N SER A 20 19.41 3.36 -13.07
CA SER A 20 20.38 4.45 -13.11
C SER A 20 20.04 5.56 -12.09
N ALA A 21 18.78 5.97 -12.05
CA ALA A 21 18.33 7.00 -11.11
C ALA A 21 18.50 6.56 -9.65
N ILE A 22 18.15 5.31 -9.34
CA ILE A 22 18.31 4.75 -8.00
C ILE A 22 19.78 4.64 -7.62
N ARG A 23 20.68 4.26 -8.54
CA ARG A 23 22.11 4.20 -8.28
C ARG A 23 22.68 5.55 -7.84
N GLU A 24 22.35 6.62 -8.57
CA GLU A 24 22.75 7.99 -8.21
C GLU A 24 22.18 8.41 -6.84
N ILE A 25 20.92 8.06 -6.59
CA ILE A 25 20.26 8.32 -5.31
C ILE A 25 20.97 7.56 -4.17
N THR A 26 21.30 6.29 -4.35
CA THR A 26 21.96 5.47 -3.33
C THR A 26 23.37 5.94 -3.02
N ASP A 27 24.11 6.42 -4.03
CA ASP A 27 25.42 7.06 -3.83
C ASP A 27 25.29 8.34 -2.97
N GLU A 28 24.24 9.15 -3.18
CA GLU A 28 23.98 10.34 -2.37
C GLU A 28 23.51 9.99 -0.93
N ILE A 29 22.77 8.89 -0.76
CA ILE A 29 22.33 8.39 0.55
C ILE A 29 23.54 7.92 1.37
N GLY A 30 24.45 7.14 0.79
CA GLY A 30 25.54 6.48 1.52
C GLY A 30 24.99 5.60 2.65
N ASN A 31 25.54 5.72 3.86
CA ASN A 31 25.04 5.02 5.07
C ASN A 31 24.08 5.88 5.93
N ASN A 32 23.50 6.94 5.37
CA ASN A 32 22.68 7.89 6.13
C ASN A 32 21.18 7.53 6.07
N THR A 33 20.68 6.91 7.14
CA THR A 33 19.26 6.51 7.26
C THR A 33 18.28 7.67 7.21
N LYS A 34 18.67 8.89 7.64
CA LYS A 34 17.84 10.09 7.51
C LYS A 34 17.67 10.48 6.04
N LYS A 35 18.72 10.38 5.23
CA LYS A 35 18.63 10.61 3.78
C LYS A 35 17.75 9.55 3.12
N LEU A 36 17.88 8.28 3.52
CA LEU A 36 17.00 7.21 3.03
C LEU A 36 15.53 7.52 3.33
N LYS A 37 15.20 7.92 4.58
CA LYS A 37 13.84 8.31 4.96
C LYS A 37 13.30 9.46 4.10
N ILE A 38 14.13 10.46 3.79
CA ILE A 38 13.77 11.59 2.92
C ILE A 38 13.48 11.10 1.49
N VAL A 39 14.33 10.23 0.94
CA VAL A 39 14.12 9.65 -0.41
C VAL A 39 12.81 8.88 -0.47
N VAL A 40 12.56 7.99 0.49
CA VAL A 40 11.31 7.23 0.57
C VAL A 40 10.10 8.16 0.64
N ALA A 41 10.19 9.23 1.45
CA ALA A 41 9.12 10.22 1.55
C ALA A 41 8.88 10.97 0.23
N ILE A 42 9.92 11.27 -0.54
CA ILE A 42 9.79 11.98 -1.83
C ILE A 42 9.12 11.09 -2.87
N ILE A 43 9.56 9.83 -3.00
CA ILE A 43 8.93 8.84 -3.90
C ILE A 43 7.46 8.65 -3.52
N TYR A 44 7.19 8.41 -2.22
CA TYR A 44 5.83 8.22 -1.73
C TYR A 44 4.93 9.43 -2.02
N ARG A 45 5.36 10.65 -1.68
CA ARG A 45 4.57 11.86 -1.92
C ARG A 45 4.28 12.09 -3.41
N LYS A 46 5.21 11.76 -4.29
CA LYS A 46 4.98 11.84 -5.74
C LYS A 46 3.89 10.85 -6.18
N ALA A 47 3.92 9.62 -5.68
CA ALA A 47 2.88 8.62 -5.94
C ALA A 47 1.49 9.07 -5.42
N MET A 48 1.45 9.78 -4.28
CA MET A 48 0.19 10.29 -3.72
C MET A 48 -0.37 11.50 -4.47
N GLN A 49 0.43 12.15 -5.34
CA GLN A 49 0.00 13.27 -6.17
C GLN A 49 -0.45 12.85 -7.57
N ASP A 50 -0.04 11.66 -8.03
CA ASP A 50 -0.29 11.16 -9.38
C ASP A 50 -0.54 9.65 -9.32
N GLU A 51 -1.81 9.25 -9.42
CA GLU A 51 -2.25 7.86 -9.36
C GLU A 51 -1.59 6.96 -10.41
N ARG A 52 -1.22 7.54 -11.56
CA ARG A 52 -0.55 6.81 -12.65
C ARG A 52 0.90 6.49 -12.33
N TRP A 53 1.45 7.13 -11.30
CA TRP A 53 2.83 6.96 -10.87
C TRP A 53 2.99 5.81 -9.86
N ALA A 54 1.92 5.12 -9.46
CA ALA A 54 1.97 4.02 -8.50
C ALA A 54 2.92 2.89 -8.92
N ALA A 55 2.81 2.40 -10.17
CA ALA A 55 3.68 1.34 -10.69
C ALA A 55 5.16 1.78 -10.70
N THR A 56 5.44 2.99 -11.18
CA THR A 56 6.80 3.56 -11.17
C THR A 56 7.35 3.68 -9.74
N ALA A 57 6.53 4.16 -8.79
CA ALA A 57 6.93 4.23 -7.39
C ALA A 57 7.32 2.86 -6.83
N ILE A 58 6.50 1.83 -7.11
CA ILE A 58 6.76 0.45 -6.69
C ILE A 58 8.09 -0.04 -7.28
N SER A 59 8.33 0.15 -8.58
CA SER A 59 9.60 -0.21 -9.22
C SER A 59 10.79 0.50 -8.56
N LEU A 60 10.68 1.80 -8.30
CA LEU A 60 11.73 2.56 -7.61
C LEU A 60 11.99 2.04 -6.19
N PHE A 61 10.95 1.64 -5.46
CA PHE A 61 11.12 1.04 -4.13
C PHE A 61 11.78 -0.34 -4.19
N ILE A 62 11.47 -1.16 -5.20
CA ILE A 62 12.14 -2.45 -5.42
C ILE A 62 13.63 -2.22 -5.66
N TYR A 63 13.98 -1.38 -6.62
CA TYR A 63 15.39 -1.05 -6.90
C TYR A 63 16.09 -0.41 -5.70
N LEU A 64 15.40 0.44 -4.94
CA LEU A 64 15.94 1.04 -3.72
C LEU A 64 16.19 -0.02 -2.66
N CYS A 65 15.30 -0.99 -2.49
CA CYS A 65 15.54 -2.12 -1.60
C CYS A 65 16.79 -2.90 -2.02
N ASP A 66 16.96 -3.20 -3.32
CA ASP A 66 18.11 -3.97 -3.83
C ASP A 66 19.44 -3.23 -3.68
N ALA A 67 19.42 -1.90 -3.78
CA ALA A 67 20.63 -1.08 -3.75
C ALA A 67 21.11 -0.71 -2.33
N ILE A 68 20.24 -0.80 -1.31
CA ILE A 68 20.60 -0.42 0.06
C ILE A 68 21.32 -1.58 0.76
N PRO A 69 22.53 -1.36 1.30
CA PRO A 69 23.31 -2.44 1.91
C PRO A 69 22.68 -2.92 3.21
N GLU A 70 22.72 -4.25 3.45
CA GLU A 70 22.26 -4.89 4.69
C GLU A 70 22.93 -4.35 5.96
N THR A 71 24.12 -3.76 5.81
CA THR A 71 24.87 -3.15 6.90
C THR A 71 24.30 -1.80 7.35
N MET A 72 23.39 -1.18 6.60
CA MET A 72 22.70 0.04 7.01
C MET A 72 21.64 -0.27 8.08
N HIS A 73 21.74 0.36 9.24
CA HIS A 73 20.81 0.16 10.36
C HIS A 73 20.53 1.48 11.09
N VAL A 74 19.38 1.57 11.77
CA VAL A 74 19.12 2.72 12.67
C VAL A 74 19.99 2.54 13.92
N LEU A 75 20.92 3.48 14.14
CA LEU A 75 21.86 3.41 15.26
C LEU A 75 21.22 3.69 16.63
N ASN A 76 20.10 4.42 16.67
CA ASN A 76 19.40 4.81 17.89
C ASN A 76 17.90 4.93 17.60
N ASP A 77 17.15 3.85 17.74
CA ASP A 77 15.69 3.90 17.76
C ASP A 77 15.27 3.52 19.18
N GLU A 78 15.05 4.53 20.03
CA GLU A 78 14.61 4.34 21.42
C GLU A 78 13.21 3.68 21.51
N ASP A 79 12.51 3.58 20.37
CA ASP A 79 11.14 3.08 20.24
C ASP A 79 11.02 1.57 19.97
N VAL A 80 12.14 0.82 19.85
CA VAL A 80 12.10 -0.63 19.56
C VAL A 80 12.53 -1.45 20.77
N ALA A 81 11.68 -1.48 21.79
CA ALA A 81 11.82 -2.43 22.89
C ALA A 81 11.38 -3.83 22.41
N ASN A 82 12.36 -4.69 22.07
CA ASN A 82 12.27 -6.16 21.90
C ASN A 82 12.35 -6.75 20.48
N GLU A 83 12.57 -5.97 19.42
CA GLU A 83 12.81 -6.52 18.08
C GLU A 83 14.17 -6.08 17.52
N ALA A 84 14.80 -6.93 16.71
CA ALA A 84 16.03 -6.55 16.02
C ALA A 84 15.75 -5.30 15.17
N PRO A 85 16.57 -4.23 15.26
CA PRO A 85 16.32 -3.02 14.50
C PRO A 85 16.33 -3.36 13.01
N PRO A 86 15.38 -2.83 12.22
CA PRO A 86 15.35 -3.08 10.79
C PRO A 86 16.65 -2.59 10.16
N SER A 87 17.18 -3.39 9.25
CA SER A 87 18.40 -3.11 8.49
C SER A 87 18.13 -3.19 6.99
N GLY A 88 19.02 -2.58 6.20
CA GLY A 88 19.04 -2.72 4.75
C GLY A 88 17.69 -2.45 4.08
N PRO A 89 17.19 -3.37 3.23
CA PRO A 89 15.86 -3.29 2.60
C PRO A 89 14.70 -3.16 3.61
N GLY A 90 14.86 -3.68 4.83
CA GLY A 90 13.89 -3.55 5.91
C GLY A 90 13.60 -2.11 6.31
N LEU A 91 14.59 -1.21 6.18
CA LEU A 91 14.41 0.22 6.46
C LEU A 91 13.49 0.90 5.45
N VAL A 92 13.66 0.57 4.16
CA VAL A 92 12.84 1.11 3.07
C VAL A 92 11.37 0.77 3.31
N ARG A 93 11.10 -0.52 3.58
CA ARG A 93 9.76 -1.03 3.89
C ARG A 93 9.17 -0.35 5.12
N ARG A 94 9.94 -0.25 6.21
CA ARG A 94 9.47 0.39 7.45
C ARG A 94 9.08 1.85 7.22
N TYR A 95 9.91 2.63 6.53
CA TYR A 95 9.59 4.03 6.28
C TYR A 95 8.36 4.19 5.39
N LEU A 96 8.24 3.39 4.34
CA LEU A 96 7.06 3.44 3.49
C LEU A 96 5.79 3.05 4.25
N HIS A 97 5.79 1.91 4.94
CA HIS A 97 4.62 1.45 5.70
C HIS A 97 4.21 2.46 6.75
N HIS A 98 5.18 3.13 7.40
CA HIS A 98 4.89 4.20 8.33
C HIS A 98 4.16 5.38 7.67
N PHE A 99 4.65 5.88 6.52
CA PHE A 99 3.97 6.96 5.80
C PHE A 99 2.58 6.54 5.32
N LEU A 100 2.49 5.37 4.69
CA LEU A 100 1.23 4.84 4.17
C LEU A 100 0.20 4.63 5.27
N GLN A 101 0.60 4.07 6.42
CA GLN A 101 -0.29 3.85 7.56
C GLN A 101 -0.81 5.17 8.12
N LEU A 102 0.09 6.13 8.41
CA LEU A 102 -0.31 7.44 8.96
C LEU A 102 -1.32 8.14 8.05
N ASP A 103 -0.99 8.18 6.76
CA ASP A 103 -1.79 8.89 5.79
C ASP A 103 -3.11 8.14 5.51
N PHE A 104 -3.14 6.80 5.51
CA PHE A 104 -4.36 6.00 5.39
C PHE A 104 -5.28 6.18 6.61
N GLU A 105 -4.73 6.15 7.83
CA GLU A 105 -5.51 6.39 9.05
C GLU A 105 -6.11 7.80 9.05
N SER A 106 -5.37 8.79 8.58
CA SER A 106 -5.90 10.14 8.39
C SER A 106 -7.05 10.19 7.38
N ASP A 107 -6.97 9.45 6.27
CA ASP A 107 -8.07 9.38 5.29
C ASP A 107 -9.32 8.75 5.88
N MET A 108 -9.18 7.66 6.66
CA MET A 108 -10.32 6.94 7.23
C MET A 108 -11.11 7.79 8.25
N LEU A 109 -10.45 8.78 8.86
CA LEU A 109 -11.07 9.79 9.73
C LEU A 109 -11.74 10.93 8.95
N GLY A 110 -11.45 11.07 7.65
CA GLY A 110 -11.92 12.15 6.80
C GLY A 110 -13.13 11.77 5.93
N PRO A 111 -13.91 12.77 5.47
CA PRO A 111 -15.07 12.53 4.62
C PRO A 111 -14.72 12.13 3.18
N TYR A 112 -13.48 12.32 2.75
CA TYR A 112 -13.01 12.01 1.39
C TYR A 112 -11.72 11.22 1.46
N TRP A 113 -11.69 10.08 0.78
CA TRP A 113 -10.49 9.25 0.68
C TRP A 113 -9.68 9.60 -0.56
N SER A 114 -8.38 9.34 -0.49
CA SER A 114 -7.49 9.56 -1.62
C SER A 114 -7.46 8.37 -2.55
N VAL A 115 -7.88 8.62 -3.79
CA VAL A 115 -7.75 7.68 -4.91
C VAL A 115 -6.33 7.14 -5.08
N PRO A 116 -5.28 7.98 -5.25
CA PRO A 116 -3.92 7.46 -5.50
C PRO A 116 -3.39 6.61 -4.35
N ARG A 117 -3.78 6.89 -3.11
CA ARG A 117 -3.36 6.10 -1.94
C ARG A 117 -3.98 4.71 -1.94
N LEU A 118 -5.28 4.60 -2.21
CA LEU A 118 -5.98 3.32 -2.24
C LEU A 118 -5.50 2.46 -3.42
N TRP A 119 -5.29 3.07 -4.58
CA TRP A 119 -4.69 2.40 -5.74
C TRP A 119 -3.27 1.92 -5.44
N PHE A 120 -2.43 2.76 -4.85
CA PHE A 120 -1.09 2.37 -4.44
C PHE A 120 -1.10 1.19 -3.46
N LEU A 121 -1.97 1.20 -2.45
CA LEU A 121 -2.13 0.10 -1.50
C LEU A 121 -2.63 -1.18 -2.18
N ALA A 122 -3.53 -1.07 -3.16
CA ALA A 122 -4.04 -2.21 -3.92
C ALA A 122 -2.94 -2.85 -4.78
N GLU A 123 -2.12 -2.03 -5.44
CA GLU A 123 -1.00 -2.43 -6.31
C GLU A 123 0.21 -2.98 -5.54
N LEU A 124 0.34 -2.70 -4.23
CA LEU A 124 1.45 -3.24 -3.45
C LEU A 124 1.47 -4.78 -3.53
N PRO A 125 2.57 -5.39 -3.99
CA PRO A 125 2.64 -6.84 -4.11
C PRO A 125 2.49 -7.49 -2.74
N VAL A 126 1.84 -8.63 -2.71
CA VAL A 126 1.56 -9.38 -1.49
C VAL A 126 2.67 -10.41 -1.27
N PHE A 127 3.15 -10.54 -0.04
CA PHE A 127 4.05 -11.63 0.33
C PHE A 127 3.28 -12.96 0.37
N ASP A 128 3.71 -13.94 -0.43
CA ASP A 128 3.25 -15.32 -0.28
C ASP A 128 4.27 -16.15 0.50
N ALA A 129 3.82 -16.83 1.55
CA ALA A 129 4.71 -17.64 2.38
C ALA A 129 5.23 -18.89 1.63
N ASP A 130 4.53 -19.32 0.57
CA ASP A 130 4.93 -20.44 -0.28
C ASP A 130 5.81 -20.03 -1.48
N GLU A 131 5.88 -18.74 -1.80
CA GLU A 131 6.78 -18.25 -2.84
C GLU A 131 8.09 -17.79 -2.21
N THR A 132 9.14 -18.58 -2.46
CA THR A 132 10.56 -18.27 -2.23
C THR A 132 11.04 -17.11 -3.12
N ILE A 133 10.15 -16.20 -3.52
CA ILE A 133 10.49 -15.08 -4.37
C ILE A 133 11.08 -14.00 -3.48
N ASN A 134 12.33 -13.69 -3.79
CA ASN A 134 13.09 -12.53 -3.37
C ASN A 134 12.41 -11.23 -3.88
N THR A 135 11.13 -10.99 -3.59
CA THR A 135 10.51 -9.69 -3.80
C THR A 135 10.84 -8.88 -2.56
N PRO A 136 11.85 -7.99 -2.61
CA PRO A 136 12.34 -7.31 -1.43
C PRO A 136 11.34 -6.28 -0.88
N PHE A 137 10.25 -6.05 -1.61
CA PHE A 137 9.23 -5.06 -1.36
C PHE A 137 7.85 -5.69 -1.52
N CYS A 138 7.12 -5.88 -0.41
CA CYS A 138 5.82 -6.52 -0.35
C CYS A 138 5.04 -6.09 0.91
N THR A 139 3.72 -6.18 0.87
CA THR A 139 2.82 -6.02 2.01
C THR A 139 2.23 -7.37 2.44
N SER A 140 1.72 -7.47 3.67
CA SER A 140 1.05 -8.68 4.12
C SER A 140 -0.40 -8.71 3.64
N ARG A 141 -0.93 -9.91 3.35
CA ARG A 141 -2.37 -10.12 3.05
C ARG A 141 -3.25 -9.52 4.14
N ARG A 142 -2.85 -9.70 5.40
CA ARG A 142 -3.56 -9.19 6.57
C ARG A 142 -3.71 -7.67 6.54
N ILE A 143 -2.67 -6.92 6.17
CA ILE A 143 -2.75 -5.46 6.05
C ILE A 143 -3.82 -5.06 5.03
N LYS A 144 -3.92 -5.79 3.91
CA LYS A 144 -4.92 -5.52 2.88
C LYS A 144 -6.36 -5.82 3.36
N ILE A 145 -6.57 -6.90 4.12
CA ILE A 145 -7.87 -7.20 4.76
C ILE A 145 -8.21 -6.14 5.80
N ASP A 146 -7.26 -5.79 6.66
CA ASP A 146 -7.43 -4.76 7.69
C ASP A 146 -7.81 -3.40 7.05
N ALA A 147 -7.23 -3.08 5.89
CA ALA A 147 -7.59 -1.89 5.13
C ALA A 147 -9.03 -1.96 4.59
N ALA A 148 -9.41 -3.07 3.94
CA ALA A 148 -10.78 -3.27 3.45
C ALA A 148 -11.80 -3.20 4.60
N LYS A 149 -11.48 -3.79 5.75
CA LYS A 149 -12.27 -3.72 6.97
C LYS A 149 -12.42 -2.28 7.47
N LYS A 150 -11.31 -1.54 7.63
CA LYS A 150 -11.34 -0.13 8.09
C LYS A 150 -12.16 0.75 7.15
N MET A 151 -12.06 0.55 5.84
CA MET A 151 -12.88 1.26 4.85
C MET A 151 -14.36 0.89 4.98
N ALA A 152 -14.68 -0.41 5.08
CA ALA A 152 -16.04 -0.91 5.26
C ALA A 152 -16.68 -0.52 6.61
N GLU A 153 -15.88 -0.22 7.63
CA GLU A 153 -16.32 0.24 8.96
C GLU A 153 -16.34 1.76 9.10
N SER A 154 -15.72 2.51 8.18
CA SER A 154 -15.64 3.96 8.25
C SER A 154 -17.02 4.62 8.24
N VAL A 155 -17.24 5.59 9.12
CA VAL A 155 -18.48 6.40 9.18
C VAL A 155 -18.69 7.23 7.92
N HIS A 156 -17.65 7.41 7.11
CA HIS A 156 -17.66 8.19 5.87
C HIS A 156 -17.80 7.32 4.61
N LEU A 157 -18.04 6.02 4.75
CA LEU A 157 -18.13 5.07 3.62
C LEU A 157 -19.09 5.54 2.51
N PHE A 158 -20.26 6.08 2.87
CA PHE A 158 -21.28 6.48 1.90
C PHE A 158 -21.18 7.96 1.47
N ASN A 159 -20.05 8.61 1.75
CA ASN A 159 -19.79 9.98 1.29
C ASN A 159 -19.11 9.99 -0.08
N GLY A 160 -19.66 10.76 -1.02
CA GLY A 160 -19.03 11.00 -2.32
C GLY A 160 -18.68 9.71 -3.06
N LEU A 161 -17.39 9.53 -3.38
CA LEU A 161 -16.86 8.39 -4.12
C LEU A 161 -16.34 7.26 -3.22
N ASN A 162 -16.47 7.38 -1.89
CA ASN A 162 -15.82 6.44 -0.96
C ASN A 162 -16.33 5.00 -1.13
N LEU A 163 -17.64 4.81 -1.38
CA LEU A 163 -18.18 3.48 -1.67
C LEU A 163 -17.57 2.89 -2.94
N ASP A 164 -17.49 3.68 -4.02
CA ASP A 164 -16.90 3.23 -5.29
C ASP A 164 -15.43 2.83 -5.09
N LEU A 165 -14.67 3.63 -4.32
CA LEU A 165 -13.28 3.32 -3.99
C LEU A 165 -13.12 2.04 -3.15
N LEU A 166 -14.05 1.75 -2.22
CA LEU A 166 -14.07 0.47 -1.51
C LEU A 166 -14.33 -0.68 -2.46
N LEU A 167 -15.31 -0.55 -3.36
CA LEU A 167 -15.67 -1.61 -4.30
C LEU A 167 -14.51 -1.90 -5.26
N GLU A 168 -13.85 -0.86 -5.78
CA GLU A 168 -12.63 -0.99 -6.58
C GLU A 168 -11.52 -1.67 -5.78
N PHE A 169 -11.25 -1.20 -4.56
CA PHE A 169 -10.22 -1.81 -3.71
C PHE A 169 -10.50 -3.29 -3.47
N ILE A 170 -11.73 -3.66 -3.11
CA ILE A 170 -12.12 -5.05 -2.91
C ILE A 170 -11.95 -5.86 -4.19
N HIS A 171 -12.42 -5.36 -5.33
CA HIS A 171 -12.33 -6.04 -6.62
C HIS A 171 -10.88 -6.39 -7.00
N TRP A 172 -9.94 -5.47 -6.76
CA TRP A 172 -8.53 -5.65 -7.11
C TRP A 172 -7.77 -6.54 -6.13
N VAL A 173 -8.09 -6.43 -4.85
CA VAL A 173 -7.28 -7.02 -3.77
C VAL A 173 -7.80 -8.37 -3.33
N VAL A 174 -9.10 -8.44 -3.09
CA VAL A 174 -9.69 -9.50 -2.28
C VAL A 174 -9.71 -10.86 -2.96
N PRO A 175 -9.87 -11.01 -4.29
CA PRO A 175 -9.80 -12.33 -4.93
C PRO A 175 -8.51 -13.09 -4.58
N SER A 176 -7.36 -12.41 -4.65
CA SER A 176 -6.04 -12.99 -4.32
C SER A 176 -5.86 -13.35 -2.84
N VAL A 177 -6.71 -12.78 -1.96
CA VAL A 177 -6.61 -12.95 -0.51
C VAL A 177 -7.63 -13.99 -0.01
N ASP A 178 -8.79 -14.11 -0.65
CA ASP A 178 -9.89 -15.04 -0.30
C ASP A 178 -9.63 -16.50 -0.73
N GLU A 179 -8.67 -16.71 -1.63
CA GLU A 179 -8.16 -18.05 -1.97
C GLU A 179 -7.56 -18.76 -0.75
N MET A 180 -7.03 -18.00 0.22
CA MET A 180 -6.40 -18.54 1.43
C MET A 180 -7.46 -18.83 2.51
N PRO A 181 -7.61 -20.09 2.96
CA PRO A 181 -8.65 -20.47 3.92
C PRO A 181 -8.63 -19.67 5.23
N CYS A 182 -7.45 -19.29 5.71
CA CYS A 182 -7.28 -18.53 6.95
C CYS A 182 -7.84 -17.11 6.91
N ASN A 183 -8.02 -16.52 5.72
CA ASN A 183 -8.51 -15.16 5.55
C ASN A 183 -10.03 -15.11 5.27
N ARG A 184 -10.62 -16.24 4.86
CA ARG A 184 -11.98 -16.31 4.36
C ARG A 184 -13.02 -15.89 5.40
N GLU A 185 -12.84 -16.31 6.66
CA GLU A 185 -13.76 -15.99 7.76
C GLU A 185 -13.76 -14.49 8.07
N GLU A 186 -12.59 -13.88 8.17
CA GLU A 186 -12.46 -12.44 8.44
C GLU A 186 -13.08 -11.62 7.31
N LEU A 187 -12.81 -12.01 6.06
CA LEU A 187 -13.41 -11.34 4.91
C LEU A 187 -14.94 -11.50 4.86
N THR A 188 -15.47 -12.67 5.24
CA THR A 188 -16.93 -12.86 5.36
C THR A 188 -17.52 -11.89 6.36
N ALA A 189 -16.90 -11.74 7.54
CA ALA A 189 -17.36 -10.78 8.53
C ALA A 189 -17.37 -9.33 8.00
N VAL A 190 -16.33 -8.95 7.24
CA VAL A 190 -16.26 -7.62 6.59
C VAL A 190 -17.42 -7.41 5.62
N LEU A 191 -17.67 -8.38 4.73
CA LEU A 191 -18.71 -8.27 3.70
C LEU A 191 -20.13 -8.34 4.28
N GLU A 192 -20.37 -9.14 5.31
CA GLU A 192 -21.64 -9.17 6.04
C GLU A 192 -21.90 -7.84 6.75
N GLY A 193 -20.87 -7.27 7.40
CA GLY A 193 -20.94 -5.94 8.00
C GLY A 193 -21.26 -4.86 6.97
N LEU A 194 -20.60 -4.90 5.81
CA LEU A 194 -20.87 -3.98 4.70
C LEU A 194 -22.31 -4.09 4.19
N SER A 195 -22.83 -5.32 4.04
CA SER A 195 -24.22 -5.59 3.63
C SER A 195 -25.23 -5.01 4.61
N LEU A 196 -25.02 -5.24 5.90
CA LEU A 196 -25.88 -4.71 6.96
C LEU A 196 -25.91 -3.18 6.92
N ARG A 197 -24.75 -2.54 6.77
CA ARG A 197 -24.67 -1.08 6.68
C ARG A 197 -25.37 -0.54 5.43
N ALA A 198 -25.17 -1.17 4.28
CA ALA A 198 -25.78 -0.73 3.03
C ALA A 198 -27.32 -0.81 3.05
N SER A 199 -27.92 -1.69 3.86
CA SER A 199 -29.38 -1.83 3.96
C SER A 199 -30.12 -0.55 4.38
N GLY A 200 -29.45 0.35 5.10
CA GLY A 200 -29.99 1.65 5.52
C GLY A 200 -29.78 2.78 4.50
N GLU A 201 -29.06 2.51 3.41
CA GLU A 201 -28.62 3.53 2.45
C GLU A 201 -29.49 3.57 1.20
N GLN A 202 -29.13 4.43 0.25
CA GLN A 202 -29.84 4.55 -1.04
C GLN A 202 -29.79 3.25 -1.84
N LEU A 203 -30.80 3.02 -2.68
CA LEU A 203 -30.95 1.80 -3.49
C LEU A 203 -29.69 1.46 -4.30
N MET A 204 -28.99 2.45 -4.85
CA MET A 204 -27.76 2.20 -5.62
C MET A 204 -26.67 1.57 -4.77
N ALA A 205 -26.45 2.06 -3.54
CA ALA A 205 -25.47 1.48 -2.61
C ALA A 205 -25.83 0.03 -2.24
N GLN A 206 -27.11 -0.24 -1.99
CA GLN A 206 -27.62 -1.59 -1.72
C GLN A 206 -27.34 -2.55 -2.90
N LEU A 207 -27.61 -2.10 -4.13
CA LEU A 207 -27.40 -2.89 -5.34
C LEU A 207 -25.92 -3.17 -5.60
N LEU A 208 -25.05 -2.17 -5.41
CA LEU A 208 -23.61 -2.32 -5.58
C LEU A 208 -23.03 -3.34 -4.60
N VAL A 209 -23.39 -3.24 -3.32
CA VAL A 209 -22.93 -4.20 -2.30
C VAL A 209 -23.50 -5.60 -2.55
N SER A 210 -24.77 -5.71 -2.95
CA SER A 210 -25.36 -7.00 -3.34
C SER A 210 -24.66 -7.62 -4.57
N GLY A 211 -24.27 -6.79 -5.53
CA GLY A 211 -23.49 -7.19 -6.69
C GLY A 211 -22.13 -7.75 -6.28
N LEU A 212 -21.44 -7.07 -5.37
CA LEU A 212 -20.16 -7.53 -4.82
C LEU A 212 -20.28 -8.90 -4.13
N LEU A 213 -21.29 -9.09 -3.27
CA LEU A 213 -21.53 -10.38 -2.61
C LEU A 213 -21.76 -11.50 -3.63
N ARG A 214 -22.55 -11.21 -4.66
CA ARG A 214 -22.82 -12.16 -5.74
C ARG A 214 -21.57 -12.48 -6.56
N MET A 215 -20.66 -11.53 -6.77
CA MET A 215 -19.36 -11.80 -7.40
C MET A 215 -18.58 -12.83 -6.59
N ARG A 216 -18.42 -12.62 -5.27
CA ARG A 216 -17.74 -13.58 -4.39
C ARG A 216 -18.37 -14.97 -4.40
N GLU A 217 -19.71 -15.06 -4.37
CA GLU A 217 -20.44 -16.34 -4.48
C GLU A 217 -20.13 -17.09 -5.80
N ASN A 218 -19.81 -16.34 -6.86
CA ASN A 218 -19.40 -16.87 -8.17
C ASN A 218 -17.88 -16.93 -8.34
N SER A 219 -17.12 -16.94 -7.24
CA SER A 219 -15.65 -17.04 -7.21
C SER A 219 -14.92 -15.82 -7.79
N TRP A 220 -15.47 -14.63 -7.52
CA TRP A 220 -14.97 -13.29 -7.91
C TRP A 220 -15.19 -12.91 -9.37
#